data_AF-A0A7S1D258-F1
#
_entry.id   AF-A0A7S1D258-F1
#
_cell.length_a   1.000
_cell.length_b   1.000
_cell.length_c   1.000
_cell.angle_alpha   90.00
_cell.angle_beta   90.00
_cell.angle_gamma   90.00
#
_symmetry.space_group_name_H-M   'P 1'
#
loop_
_entity.id
_entity.type
_entity.pdbx_description
1 polymer ?
#
loop_
_entity_poly.entity_id
_entity_poly.type
_entity_poly.pdbx_seq_one_letter_code
_entity_poly.pdbx_strand_id
1 'polypeptide(L)'
;WALTKALDNTSSRPIGLPSKVVKLLRKAKEIRAKILATMSSSDDLIDSYVVQERVAKALGVSPMALQRYEDAARGTLSIESTMEMYDPSTVVFRDKDDWESKHGDEEFVSMLDYSYDDDDDVVAMEDFPWMAEPLRDAIEDTTQPSPTATLLQSMLHNDLQQLIDQSLTKQEAKIIRMRYGFQEGTARTVQELVYMLQLPRKTIEGMERAAMTKLRHAVQQRQDYFTDSYFQTGNDFQVVEDSV
;
A
#
# COMPACT_ATOMS: atom_id res chain seq x y z
N TRP A 1 -42.11 11.68 14.57
CA TRP A 1 -41.65 10.32 14.92
C TRP A 1 -41.07 9.57 13.71
N ALA A 2 -41.83 9.35 12.62
CA ALA A 2 -41.36 8.54 11.48
C ALA A 2 -40.37 9.29 10.55
N LEU A 3 -40.61 10.59 10.32
CA LEU A 3 -39.77 11.45 9.47
C LEU A 3 -38.35 11.69 10.02
N THR A 4 -38.19 11.83 11.35
CA THR A 4 -36.87 12.00 11.98
C THR A 4 -36.04 10.72 11.94
N LYS A 5 -36.70 9.55 11.96
CA LYS A 5 -36.04 8.24 11.81
C LYS A 5 -35.55 8.00 10.38
N ALA A 6 -36.21 8.59 9.38
CA ALA A 6 -35.82 8.53 7.97
C ALA A 6 -34.61 9.44 7.63
N LEU A 7 -34.46 10.58 8.32
CA LEU A 7 -33.29 11.47 8.19
C LEU A 7 -32.07 10.99 9.00
N ASP A 8 -32.29 10.35 10.15
CA ASP A 8 -31.25 9.61 10.88
C ASP A 8 -30.91 8.26 10.21
N ASN A 9 -31.60 7.92 9.11
CA ASN A 9 -31.45 6.63 8.46
C ASN A 9 -30.08 6.55 7.80
N THR A 10 -29.40 5.47 8.13
CA THR A 10 -28.11 5.00 7.63
C THR A 10 -28.03 4.83 6.12
N SER A 11 -29.08 5.19 5.37
CA SER A 11 -29.23 5.02 3.92
C SER A 11 -28.74 6.21 3.09
N SER A 12 -28.51 7.39 3.70
CA SER A 12 -27.96 8.55 2.97
C SER A 12 -26.42 8.55 2.91
N ARG A 13 -25.77 7.65 3.66
CA ARG A 13 -24.33 7.52 3.73
C ARG A 13 -23.91 6.17 3.15
N PRO A 14 -22.81 6.11 2.39
CA PRO A 14 -22.26 4.87 1.87
C PRO A 14 -21.85 3.91 3.00
N ILE A 15 -21.42 4.46 4.14
CA ILE A 15 -21.09 3.71 5.36
C ILE A 15 -22.16 4.00 6.42
N GLY A 16 -22.84 2.95 6.87
CA GLY A 16 -23.86 3.04 7.91
C GLY A 16 -23.25 3.25 9.30
N LEU A 17 -23.61 4.33 9.98
CA LEU A 17 -23.19 4.62 11.36
C LEU A 17 -24.32 4.34 12.35
N PRO A 18 -24.02 3.80 13.55
CA PRO A 18 -25.04 3.61 14.59
C PRO A 18 -25.71 4.94 14.99
N SER A 19 -27.03 4.95 15.20
CA SER A 19 -27.79 6.17 15.53
C SER A 19 -27.26 6.94 16.75
N LYS A 20 -26.71 6.25 17.76
CA LYS A 20 -26.06 6.88 18.92
C LYS A 20 -24.83 7.70 18.51
N VAL A 21 -24.03 7.20 17.57
CA VAL A 21 -22.83 7.87 17.03
C VAL A 21 -23.24 9.08 16.20
N VAL A 22 -24.28 8.96 15.36
CA VAL A 22 -24.82 10.09 14.57
C VAL A 22 -25.27 11.24 15.47
N LYS A 23 -25.96 10.94 16.57
CA LYS A 23 -26.37 11.94 17.57
C LYS A 23 -25.18 12.57 18.30
N LEU A 24 -24.16 11.78 18.63
CA LEU A 24 -22.91 12.27 19.20
C LEU A 24 -22.20 13.23 18.25
N LEU A 25 -22.05 12.87 16.98
CA LEU A 25 -21.39 13.69 15.96
C LEU A 25 -22.15 14.99 15.68
N ARG A 26 -23.49 14.98 15.73
CA ARG A 26 -24.30 16.20 15.63
C ARG A 26 -23.97 17.17 16.78
N LYS A 27 -23.96 16.66 18.01
CA LYS A 27 -23.56 17.44 19.20
C LYS A 27 -22.10 17.91 19.11
N ALA A 28 -21.21 17.07 18.59
CA ALA A 28 -19.80 17.42 18.39
C ALA A 28 -19.66 18.60 17.42
N LYS A 29 -20.39 18.60 16.30
CA LYS A 29 -20.41 19.73 15.35
C LYS A 29 -20.91 21.02 15.99
N GLU A 30 -21.97 20.96 16.79
CA GLU A 30 -22.50 22.13 17.51
C GLU A 30 -21.47 22.71 18.51
N ILE A 31 -20.82 21.84 19.29
CA ILE A 31 -19.79 22.25 20.26
C ILE A 31 -18.56 22.81 19.53
N ARG A 32 -18.13 22.15 18.44
CA ARG A 32 -17.01 22.61 17.61
C ARG A 32 -17.26 24.01 17.05
N ALA A 33 -18.47 24.27 16.52
CA ALA A 33 -18.85 25.59 16.02
C ALA A 33 -18.80 26.66 17.12
N LYS A 34 -19.26 26.34 18.34
CA LYS A 34 -19.19 27.26 19.49
C LYS A 34 -17.74 27.57 19.87
N ILE A 35 -16.88 26.55 19.95
CA ILE A 35 -15.46 26.73 20.29
C ILE A 35 -14.76 27.55 19.21
N LEU A 36 -14.99 27.25 17.94
CA LEU A 36 -14.42 28.01 16.82
C LEU A 36 -14.87 29.47 16.85
N ALA A 37 -16.14 29.75 17.12
CA ALA A 37 -16.65 31.12 17.23
C ALA A 37 -16.02 31.89 18.41
N THR A 38 -15.67 31.21 19.51
CA THR A 38 -14.94 31.85 20.62
C THR A 38 -13.46 32.05 20.32
N MET A 39 -12.86 31.20 19.48
CA MET A 39 -11.43 31.26 19.15
C MET A 39 -11.15 32.18 17.97
N SER A 40 -12.06 32.31 17.00
CA SER A 40 -11.94 33.22 15.85
C SER A 40 -11.90 34.70 16.23
N SER A 41 -12.19 35.04 17.49
CA SER A 41 -12.07 36.40 18.02
C SER A 41 -10.63 36.75 18.47
N SER A 42 -9.76 35.75 18.51
CA SER A 42 -8.32 35.82 18.81
C SER A 42 -7.56 35.32 17.58
N ASP A 43 -6.67 36.12 17.04
CA ASP A 43 -5.93 35.92 15.77
C ASP A 43 -4.89 34.78 15.82
N ASP A 44 -5.09 33.80 16.71
CA ASP A 44 -4.19 32.68 16.93
C ASP A 44 -4.43 31.60 15.86
N LEU A 45 -3.34 31.04 15.32
CA LEU A 45 -3.40 29.85 14.46
C LEU A 45 -4.26 28.78 15.14
N ILE A 46 -5.40 28.46 14.52
CA ILE A 46 -6.35 27.48 15.03
C ILE A 46 -5.74 26.08 14.86
N ASP A 47 -5.11 25.57 15.90
CA ASP A 47 -4.68 24.17 15.92
C ASP A 47 -5.90 23.23 15.96
N SER A 48 -6.07 22.46 14.88
CA SER A 48 -7.15 21.47 14.74
C SER A 48 -7.15 20.46 15.89
N TYR A 49 -5.98 20.13 16.45
CA TYR A 49 -5.86 19.18 17.56
C TYR A 49 -6.44 19.76 18.85
N VAL A 50 -6.10 21.01 19.19
CA VAL A 50 -6.61 21.69 20.40
C VAL A 50 -8.13 21.82 20.36
N VAL A 51 -8.70 22.14 19.19
CA VAL A 51 -10.16 22.19 19.01
C VAL A 51 -10.77 20.81 19.24
N GLN A 52 -10.17 19.75 18.68
CA GLN A 52 -10.68 18.39 18.82
C GLN A 52 -10.63 17.88 20.27
N GLU A 53 -9.58 18.20 21.02
CA GLU A 53 -9.46 17.83 22.44
C GLU A 53 -10.55 18.51 23.29
N ARG A 54 -10.80 19.80 23.08
CA ARG A 54 -11.83 20.55 23.81
C ARG A 54 -13.23 20.04 23.52
N VAL A 55 -13.53 19.70 22.26
CA VAL A 55 -14.81 19.08 21.86
C VAL A 55 -14.97 17.71 22.52
N ALA A 56 -13.93 16.87 22.49
CA ALA A 56 -13.95 15.53 23.08
C ALA A 56 -14.18 15.58 24.59
N LYS A 57 -13.48 16.49 25.29
CA LYS A 57 -13.64 16.73 26.73
C LYS A 57 -15.06 17.18 27.08
N ALA A 58 -15.66 18.06 26.28
CA ALA A 58 -17.04 18.51 26.49
C ALA A 58 -18.09 17.42 26.28
N LEU A 59 -17.78 16.41 25.45
CA LEU A 59 -18.65 15.26 25.20
C LEU A 59 -18.42 14.09 26.18
N GLY A 60 -17.34 14.12 26.97
CA GLY A 60 -16.94 13.00 27.82
C GLY A 60 -16.45 11.77 27.03
N VAL A 61 -15.90 11.99 25.82
CA VAL A 61 -15.40 10.94 24.92
C VAL A 61 -13.90 11.12 24.72
N SER A 62 -13.16 10.03 24.52
CA SER A 62 -11.73 10.11 24.17
C SER A 62 -11.54 10.87 22.84
N PRO A 63 -10.55 11.78 22.71
CA PRO A 63 -10.24 12.49 21.46
C PRO A 63 -10.03 11.54 20.29
N MET A 64 -9.35 10.42 20.53
CA MET A 64 -9.05 9.40 19.52
C MET A 64 -10.31 8.63 19.09
N ALA A 65 -11.28 8.44 19.99
CA ALA A 65 -12.56 7.84 19.64
C ALA A 65 -13.44 8.81 18.84
N LEU A 66 -13.45 10.09 19.20
CA LEU A 66 -14.14 11.14 18.44
C LEU A 66 -13.57 11.23 17.01
N GLN A 67 -12.24 11.26 16.87
CA GLN A 67 -11.57 11.28 15.57
C GLN A 67 -11.98 10.09 14.70
N ARG A 68 -11.95 8.86 15.23
CA ARG A 68 -12.39 7.66 14.50
C ARG A 68 -13.84 7.76 14.03
N TYR A 69 -14.74 8.29 14.86
CA TYR A 69 -16.13 8.49 14.47
C TYR A 69 -16.29 9.59 13.42
N GLU A 70 -15.50 10.66 13.51
CA GLU A 70 -15.47 11.72 12.52
C GLU A 70 -14.95 11.21 11.17
N ASP A 71 -13.86 10.44 11.17
CA ASP A 71 -13.28 9.85 9.96
C ASP A 71 -14.23 8.84 9.32
N ALA A 72 -14.87 7.97 10.11
CA ALA A 72 -15.93 7.08 9.63
C ALA A 72 -17.20 7.84 9.17
N ALA A 73 -17.36 9.09 9.61
CA ALA A 73 -18.46 9.96 9.21
C ALA A 73 -18.11 10.91 8.06
N ARG A 74 -16.84 10.98 7.63
CA ARG A 74 -16.50 11.57 6.35
C ARG A 74 -17.15 10.71 5.27
N GLY A 75 -17.81 11.34 4.30
CA GLY A 75 -18.34 10.61 3.15
C GLY A 75 -17.20 9.92 2.42
N THR A 76 -17.48 8.80 1.74
CA THR A 76 -16.52 8.26 0.78
C THR A 76 -16.48 9.19 -0.42
N LEU A 77 -15.30 9.42 -0.97
CA LEU A 77 -15.17 10.13 -2.24
C LEU A 77 -15.71 9.24 -3.37
N SER A 78 -16.27 9.84 -4.41
CA SER A 78 -16.63 9.09 -5.61
C SER A 78 -15.35 8.62 -6.31
N ILE A 79 -15.31 7.38 -6.76
CA ILE A 79 -14.18 6.82 -7.51
C ILE A 79 -14.05 7.47 -8.91
N GLU A 80 -15.11 8.14 -9.37
CA GLU A 80 -15.15 8.92 -10.60
C GLU A 80 -14.75 10.38 -10.38
N SER A 81 -14.56 10.81 -9.12
CA SER A 81 -14.04 12.14 -8.86
C SER A 81 -12.65 12.24 -9.47
N THR A 82 -12.37 13.35 -10.12
CA THR A 82 -11.05 13.62 -10.69
C THR A 82 -10.13 14.18 -9.60
N MET A 83 -8.84 13.87 -9.70
CA MET A 83 -7.81 14.49 -8.86
C MET A 83 -6.99 15.44 -9.71
N GLU A 84 -6.99 16.73 -9.38
CA GLU A 84 -6.02 17.66 -9.93
C GLU A 84 -4.65 17.34 -9.32
N MET A 85 -3.80 16.63 -10.06
CA MET A 85 -2.39 16.50 -9.71
C MET A 85 -1.65 17.75 -10.17
N TYR A 86 -1.31 18.62 -9.22
CA TYR A 86 -0.37 19.71 -9.46
C TYR A 86 1.05 19.13 -9.48
N ASP A 87 1.80 19.40 -10.55
CA ASP A 87 3.25 19.19 -10.53
C ASP A 87 3.88 20.23 -9.58
N PRO A 88 4.65 19.81 -8.55
CA PRO A 88 5.32 20.73 -7.64
C PRO A 88 6.34 21.66 -8.34
N SER A 89 6.68 21.40 -9.61
CA SER A 89 7.52 22.28 -10.43
C SER A 89 6.76 23.45 -11.08
N THR A 90 5.43 23.38 -11.15
CA THR A 90 4.62 24.44 -11.77
C THR A 90 4.49 25.62 -10.80
N VAL A 91 4.90 26.81 -11.25
CA VAL A 91 4.71 28.05 -10.49
C VAL A 91 3.22 28.38 -10.49
N VAL A 92 2.54 28.07 -9.39
CA VAL A 92 1.15 28.51 -9.18
C VAL A 92 1.22 29.98 -8.77
N PHE A 93 0.90 30.87 -9.71
CA PHE A 93 0.77 32.29 -9.40
C PHE A 93 -0.38 32.47 -8.40
N ARG A 94 -0.11 33.23 -7.34
CA ARG A 94 -1.04 33.37 -6.21
C ARG A 94 -2.26 34.21 -6.58
N ASP A 95 -2.12 35.08 -7.58
CA ASP A 95 -3.17 35.91 -8.15
C ASP A 95 -2.76 36.41 -9.55
N LYS A 96 -3.72 36.92 -10.33
CA LYS A 96 -3.52 37.41 -11.71
C LYS A 96 -2.45 38.51 -11.81
N ASP A 97 -2.39 39.38 -10.81
CA ASP A 97 -1.45 40.50 -10.72
C ASP A 97 0.04 40.06 -10.66
N ASP A 98 0.31 38.84 -10.17
CA ASP A 98 1.65 38.26 -10.04
C ASP A 98 2.20 37.77 -11.40
N TRP A 99 1.30 37.43 -12.33
CA TRP A 99 1.63 37.08 -13.71
C TRP A 99 1.86 38.35 -14.57
N GLU A 100 0.96 39.33 -14.46
CA GLU A 100 1.03 40.59 -15.21
C GLU A 100 2.32 41.39 -14.88
N SER A 101 2.80 41.35 -13.62
CA SER A 101 4.05 42.02 -13.21
C SER A 101 5.33 41.43 -13.85
N LYS A 102 5.29 40.18 -14.30
CA LYS A 102 6.47 39.45 -14.76
C LYS A 102 6.51 39.25 -16.28
N HIS A 103 5.37 39.38 -16.97
CA HIS A 103 5.26 39.20 -18.42
C HIS A 103 4.93 40.51 -19.16
N GLY A 104 4.69 41.60 -18.43
CA GLY A 104 4.46 42.93 -19.03
C GLY A 104 3.16 42.98 -19.83
N ASP A 105 3.15 43.77 -20.90
CA ASP A 105 2.02 44.04 -21.79
C ASP A 105 1.85 43.01 -22.92
N GLU A 106 2.31 41.77 -22.71
CA GLU A 106 1.96 40.65 -23.59
C GLU A 106 0.45 40.37 -23.52
N GLU A 107 -0.23 40.45 -24.66
CA GLU A 107 -1.68 40.33 -24.77
C GLU A 107 -2.14 38.93 -24.35
N PHE A 108 -3.00 38.86 -23.34
CA PHE A 108 -3.61 37.60 -22.91
C PHE A 108 -4.46 37.03 -24.06
N VAL A 109 -3.94 36.04 -24.77
CA VAL A 109 -4.70 35.32 -25.79
C VAL A 109 -5.65 34.36 -25.07
N SER A 110 -6.93 34.73 -25.07
CA SER A 110 -8.01 33.87 -24.58
C SER A 110 -8.13 32.64 -25.49
N MET A 111 -8.15 31.44 -24.90
CA MET A 111 -8.37 30.19 -25.64
C MET A 111 -9.74 30.13 -26.36
N LEU A 112 -10.64 31.06 -26.08
CA LEU A 112 -11.93 31.21 -26.78
C LEU A 112 -11.83 31.98 -28.10
N ASP A 113 -10.70 32.64 -28.40
CA ASP A 113 -10.48 33.38 -29.65
C ASP A 113 -9.76 32.55 -30.73
N TYR A 114 -9.51 31.25 -30.49
CA TYR A 114 -9.12 30.32 -31.53
C TYR A 114 -10.35 29.97 -32.40
N SER A 115 -10.54 30.72 -33.49
CA SER A 115 -11.32 30.22 -34.62
C SER A 115 -10.53 29.10 -35.29
N TYR A 116 -11.12 27.90 -35.34
CA TYR A 116 -10.57 26.76 -36.08
C TYR A 116 -10.54 27.12 -37.57
N ASP A 117 -9.38 27.53 -38.07
CA ASP A 117 -9.10 27.51 -39.50
C ASP A 117 -8.82 26.04 -39.89
N ASP A 118 -9.55 25.56 -40.88
CA ASP A 118 -9.76 24.14 -41.24
C ASP A 118 -8.57 23.52 -41.99
N ASP A 119 -7.37 24.13 -41.97
CA ASP A 119 -6.23 23.67 -42.76
C ASP A 119 -4.93 23.70 -41.93
N ASP A 120 -4.37 22.50 -41.73
CA ASP A 120 -2.97 22.20 -41.40
C ASP A 120 -2.35 22.84 -40.13
N ASP A 121 -2.62 22.22 -38.98
CA ASP A 121 -1.57 21.73 -38.07
C ASP A 121 -2.25 20.81 -37.04
N VAL A 122 -1.88 19.53 -37.05
CA VAL A 122 -2.30 18.59 -36.01
C VAL A 122 -1.55 19.01 -34.74
N VAL A 123 -2.13 19.91 -33.96
CA VAL A 123 -1.69 20.10 -32.57
C VAL A 123 -1.85 18.73 -31.94
N ALA A 124 -0.72 18.06 -31.71
CA ALA A 124 -0.72 16.75 -31.10
C ALA A 124 -1.53 16.87 -29.82
N MET A 125 -2.51 15.99 -29.66
CA MET A 125 -3.34 15.87 -28.45
C MET A 125 -2.51 15.55 -27.19
N GLU A 126 -1.18 15.49 -27.34
CA GLU A 126 -0.14 15.14 -26.38
C GLU A 126 0.32 16.35 -25.52
N ASP A 127 0.04 17.60 -25.90
CA ASP A 127 0.50 18.81 -25.20
C ASP A 127 -0.52 19.41 -24.21
N PHE A 128 -1.41 18.59 -23.63
CA PHE A 128 -2.34 19.01 -22.55
C PHE A 128 -2.00 18.32 -21.20
N PRO A 129 -1.09 18.89 -20.38
CA PRO A 129 -0.48 18.20 -19.24
C PRO A 129 -1.33 18.07 -17.96
N TRP A 130 -2.67 18.22 -18.00
CA TRP A 130 -3.50 18.25 -16.79
C TRP A 130 -4.82 17.48 -16.90
N MET A 131 -4.93 16.51 -17.82
CA MET A 131 -6.10 15.62 -17.85
C MET A 131 -6.30 14.99 -16.47
N ALA A 132 -7.33 15.47 -15.78
CA ALA A 132 -7.67 15.05 -14.45
C ALA A 132 -8.19 13.61 -14.55
N GLU A 133 -7.30 12.63 -14.38
CA GLU A 133 -7.69 11.23 -14.40
C GLU A 133 -8.63 10.95 -13.23
N PRO A 134 -9.67 10.13 -13.44
CA PRO A 134 -10.57 9.76 -12.38
C PRO A 134 -9.82 8.88 -11.37
N LEU A 135 -10.13 9.06 -10.09
CA LEU A 135 -9.44 8.37 -8.99
C LEU A 135 -9.37 6.85 -9.14
N ARG A 136 -10.32 6.23 -9.84
CA ARG A 136 -10.30 4.79 -10.13
C ARG A 136 -9.01 4.33 -10.81
N ASP A 137 -8.43 5.17 -11.67
CA ASP A 137 -7.26 4.82 -12.49
C ASP A 137 -5.96 5.00 -11.67
N ALA A 138 -5.99 5.79 -10.60
CA ALA A 138 -4.89 5.98 -9.66
C ALA A 138 -4.84 4.97 -8.49
N ILE A 139 -5.91 4.20 -8.27
CA ILE A 139 -5.98 3.24 -7.16
C ILE A 139 -5.37 1.90 -7.61
N GLU A 140 -4.20 1.57 -7.06
CA GLU A 140 -3.54 0.27 -7.27
C GLU A 140 -4.30 -0.88 -6.58
N ASP A 141 -4.42 -2.02 -7.26
CA ASP A 141 -4.93 -3.25 -6.67
C ASP A 141 -3.84 -3.93 -5.82
N THR A 142 -3.95 -3.81 -4.50
CA THR A 142 -3.04 -4.43 -3.53
C THR A 142 -3.37 -5.90 -3.21
N THR A 143 -4.46 -6.44 -3.76
CA THR A 143 -4.88 -7.83 -3.50
C THR A 143 -4.20 -8.82 -4.43
N GLN A 144 -3.81 -8.38 -5.63
CA GLN A 144 -3.12 -9.22 -6.61
C GLN A 144 -1.61 -9.09 -6.47
N PRO A 145 -0.89 -10.22 -6.30
CA PRO A 145 0.57 -10.18 -6.32
C PRO A 145 1.05 -9.74 -7.71
N SER A 146 2.13 -8.97 -7.75
CA SER A 146 2.76 -8.60 -9.02
C SER A 146 3.23 -9.87 -9.76
N PRO A 147 3.23 -9.86 -11.11
CA PRO A 147 3.69 -11.01 -11.90
C PRO A 147 5.15 -11.39 -11.56
N THR A 148 5.97 -10.40 -11.20
CA THR A 148 7.33 -10.61 -10.73
C THR A 148 7.36 -11.33 -9.38
N ALA A 149 6.51 -10.95 -8.42
CA ALA A 149 6.40 -11.63 -7.14
C ALA A 149 5.92 -13.08 -7.30
N THR A 150 4.94 -13.34 -8.17
CA THR A 150 4.47 -14.70 -8.46
C THR A 150 5.57 -15.56 -9.10
N LEU A 151 6.31 -15.00 -10.06
CA LEU A 151 7.43 -15.70 -10.70
C LEU A 151 8.50 -16.05 -9.66
N LEU A 152 8.92 -15.09 -8.83
CA LEU A 152 9.90 -15.32 -7.78
C LEU A 152 9.45 -16.43 -6.81
N GLN A 153 8.19 -16.42 -6.39
CA GLN A 153 7.64 -17.47 -5.53
C GLN A 153 7.72 -18.85 -6.19
N SER A 154 7.39 -18.95 -7.48
CA SER A 154 7.47 -20.20 -8.23
C SER A 154 8.92 -20.69 -8.40
N MET A 155 9.85 -19.78 -8.66
CA MET A 155 11.29 -20.08 -8.76
C MET A 155 11.83 -20.60 -7.43
N LEU A 156 11.52 -19.92 -6.32
CA LEU A 156 11.89 -20.35 -4.98
C LEU A 156 11.34 -21.74 -4.64
N HIS A 157 10.10 -22.02 -5.03
CA HIS A 157 9.51 -23.33 -4.82
C HIS A 157 10.27 -24.43 -5.59
N ASN A 158 10.59 -24.19 -6.86
CA ASN A 158 11.35 -25.13 -7.69
C ASN A 158 12.76 -25.36 -7.14
N ASP A 159 13.44 -24.29 -6.72
CA ASP A 159 14.79 -24.38 -6.12
C ASP A 159 14.79 -25.21 -4.84
N LEU A 160 13.79 -25.04 -3.98
CA LEU A 160 13.63 -25.83 -2.78
C LEU A 160 13.36 -27.31 -3.10
N GLN A 161 12.52 -27.60 -4.09
CA GLN A 161 12.26 -28.98 -4.52
C GLN A 161 13.53 -29.65 -5.05
N GLN A 162 14.32 -28.96 -5.88
CA GLN A 162 15.59 -29.46 -6.40
C GLN A 162 16.59 -29.71 -5.28
N LEU A 163 16.70 -28.79 -4.31
CA LEU A 163 17.60 -28.94 -3.18
C LEU A 163 17.22 -30.14 -2.31
N ILE A 164 15.92 -30.34 -2.06
CA ILE A 164 15.41 -31.51 -1.35
C ILE A 164 15.78 -32.80 -2.09
N ASP A 165 15.58 -32.85 -3.40
CA ASP A 165 15.86 -34.05 -4.20
C ASP A 165 17.35 -34.37 -4.32
N GLN A 166 18.23 -33.36 -4.32
CA GLN A 166 19.67 -33.55 -4.42
C GLN A 166 20.32 -33.94 -3.08
N SER A 167 19.84 -33.41 -1.96
CA SER A 167 20.50 -33.55 -0.65
C SER A 167 19.95 -34.65 0.25
N LEU A 168 18.70 -35.09 0.04
CA LEU A 168 18.02 -36.04 0.91
C LEU A 168 17.85 -37.41 0.24
N THR A 169 17.75 -38.45 1.07
CA THR A 169 17.29 -39.76 0.60
C THR A 169 15.78 -39.72 0.30
N LYS A 170 15.29 -40.64 -0.53
CA LYS A 170 13.86 -40.72 -0.91
C LYS A 170 12.90 -40.77 0.30
N GLN A 171 13.29 -41.44 1.39
CA GLN A 171 12.50 -41.56 2.62
C GLN A 171 12.48 -40.22 3.40
N GLU A 172 13.63 -39.56 3.53
CA GLU A 172 13.76 -38.26 4.20
C GLU A 172 13.01 -37.17 3.43
N ALA A 173 13.18 -37.12 2.10
CA ALA A 173 12.49 -36.16 1.24
C ALA A 173 10.96 -36.31 1.35
N LYS A 174 10.45 -37.54 1.41
CA LYS A 174 9.02 -37.83 1.60
C LYS A 174 8.50 -37.27 2.93
N ILE A 175 9.25 -37.44 4.04
CA ILE A 175 8.86 -36.92 5.36
C ILE A 175 8.82 -35.39 5.35
N ILE A 176 9.84 -34.74 4.79
CA ILE A 176 9.91 -33.28 4.71
C ILE A 176 8.78 -32.73 3.81
N ARG A 177 8.53 -33.35 2.65
CA ARG A 177 7.45 -32.95 1.74
C ARG A 177 6.07 -33.02 2.39
N MET A 178 5.78 -34.10 3.12
CA MET A 178 4.50 -34.26 3.80
C MET A 178 4.38 -33.34 5.03
N ARG A 179 5.47 -33.14 5.78
CA ARG A 179 5.43 -32.31 6.99
C ARG A 179 5.22 -30.83 6.68
N TYR A 180 5.89 -30.31 5.66
CA TYR A 180 5.83 -28.89 5.31
C TYR A 180 4.83 -28.60 4.18
N GLY A 181 4.09 -29.60 3.69
CA GLY A 181 3.02 -29.41 2.71
C GLY A 181 3.50 -29.15 1.29
N PHE A 182 4.74 -29.50 0.92
CA PHE A 182 5.25 -29.31 -0.45
C PHE A 182 4.54 -30.19 -1.49
N GLN A 183 3.88 -31.27 -1.07
CA GLN A 183 3.19 -32.20 -1.99
C GLN A 183 1.69 -31.94 -2.10
N GLU A 184 1.03 -31.62 -0.99
CA GLU A 184 -0.45 -31.53 -0.92
C GLU A 184 -0.94 -30.16 -0.42
N GLY A 185 -0.05 -29.19 -0.22
CA GLY A 185 -0.38 -27.86 0.31
C GLY A 185 -0.71 -27.81 1.80
N THR A 186 -0.93 -28.96 2.44
CA THR A 186 -1.23 -29.06 3.88
C THR A 186 -0.04 -29.61 4.66
N ALA A 187 0.39 -28.88 5.69
CA ALA A 187 1.38 -29.37 6.64
C ALA A 187 0.79 -30.48 7.52
N ARG A 188 1.49 -31.61 7.63
CA ARG A 188 1.08 -32.75 8.46
C ARG A 188 1.86 -32.83 9.76
N THR A 189 1.20 -33.26 10.82
CA THR A 189 1.83 -33.45 12.14
C THR A 189 2.69 -34.71 12.17
N VAL A 190 3.66 -34.77 13.10
CA VAL A 190 4.49 -35.99 13.29
C VAL A 190 3.61 -37.21 13.59
N GLN A 191 2.52 -37.03 14.33
CA GLN A 191 1.62 -38.11 14.69
C GLN A 191 0.88 -38.67 13.46
N GLU A 192 0.44 -37.80 12.54
CA GLU A 192 -0.15 -38.22 11.27
C GLU A 192 0.86 -38.97 10.40
N LEU A 193 2.12 -38.51 10.38
CA LEU A 193 3.19 -39.19 9.65
C LEU A 193 3.49 -40.58 10.22
N VAL A 194 3.42 -40.77 11.54
CA VAL A 194 3.55 -42.08 12.20
C VAL A 194 2.47 -43.04 11.70
N TYR A 195 1.24 -42.58 11.63
CA TYR A 195 0.11 -43.38 11.14
C TYR A 195 0.28 -43.76 9.66
N MET A 196 0.71 -42.82 8.83
CA MET A 196 0.81 -43.01 7.37
C MET A 196 2.02 -43.85 6.94
N LEU A 197 3.16 -43.69 7.61
CA LEU A 197 4.40 -44.40 7.27
C LEU A 197 4.57 -45.69 8.08
N GLN A 198 3.73 -45.92 9.10
CA GLN A 198 3.83 -47.05 10.03
C GLN A 198 5.21 -47.16 10.70
N LEU A 199 5.85 -46.00 10.92
CA LEU A 199 7.16 -45.89 11.59
C LEU A 199 6.97 -45.30 12.97
N PRO A 200 7.75 -45.73 13.97
CA PRO A 200 7.63 -45.19 15.31
C PRO A 200 8.05 -43.72 15.34
N ARG A 201 7.40 -42.94 16.22
CA ARG A 201 7.60 -41.48 16.34
C ARG A 201 9.06 -41.06 16.41
N LYS A 202 9.86 -41.74 17.25
CA LYS A 202 11.29 -41.42 17.41
C LYS A 202 12.07 -41.54 16.11
N THR A 203 11.72 -42.48 15.25
CA THR A 203 12.38 -42.66 13.95
C THR A 203 12.00 -41.54 12.99
N ILE A 204 10.73 -41.11 12.97
CA ILE A 204 10.31 -39.96 12.15
C ILE A 204 10.99 -38.68 12.60
N GLU A 205 11.02 -38.40 13.91
CA GLU A 205 11.75 -37.24 14.44
C GLU A 205 13.27 -37.35 14.19
N GLY A 206 13.83 -38.56 14.21
CA GLY A 206 15.23 -38.80 13.88
C GLY A 206 15.56 -38.48 12.42
N MET A 207 14.76 -39.02 11.49
CA MET A 207 14.91 -38.75 10.05
C MET A 207 14.70 -37.28 9.72
N GLU A 208 13.75 -36.62 10.38
CA GLU A 208 13.52 -35.18 10.21
C GLU A 208 14.71 -34.35 10.68
N ARG A 209 15.26 -34.62 11.88
CA ARG A 209 16.45 -33.90 12.36
C ARG A 209 17.64 -34.12 11.42
N ALA A 210 17.85 -35.35 10.96
CA ALA A 210 18.91 -35.68 10.01
C ALA A 210 18.74 -34.93 8.68
N ALA A 211 17.51 -34.94 8.13
CA ALA A 211 17.16 -34.20 6.93
C ALA A 211 17.40 -32.70 7.08
N MET A 212 16.96 -32.09 8.19
CA MET A 212 17.13 -30.65 8.44
C MET A 212 18.61 -30.26 8.53
N THR A 213 19.43 -31.08 9.18
CA THR A 213 20.88 -30.85 9.25
C THR A 213 21.52 -30.92 7.85
N LYS A 214 21.13 -31.90 7.02
CA LYS A 214 21.59 -31.99 5.62
C LYS A 214 21.18 -30.79 4.77
N LEU A 215 19.92 -30.36 4.86
CA LEU A 215 19.43 -29.17 4.16
C LEU A 215 20.22 -27.91 4.56
N ARG A 216 20.49 -27.74 5.86
CA ARG A 216 21.27 -26.61 6.36
C ARG A 216 22.68 -26.58 5.76
N HIS A 217 23.36 -27.72 5.73
CA HIS A 217 24.68 -27.82 5.11
C HIS A 217 24.64 -27.58 3.60
N ALA A 218 23.63 -28.08 2.89
CA ALA A 218 23.49 -27.86 1.45
C ALA A 218 23.28 -26.37 1.12
N VAL A 219 22.48 -25.66 1.92
CA VAL A 219 22.29 -24.21 1.78
C VAL A 219 23.59 -23.46 2.07
N GLN A 220 24.31 -23.81 3.13
CA GLN A 220 25.60 -23.21 3.46
C GLN A 220 26.60 -23.40 2.31
N GLN A 221 26.74 -24.63 1.79
CA GLN A 221 27.63 -24.90 0.66
C GLN A 221 27.26 -24.05 -0.56
N ARG A 222 25.97 -23.94 -0.91
CA ARG A 222 25.52 -23.11 -2.02
C ARG A 222 25.86 -21.62 -1.81
N GLN A 223 25.77 -21.12 -0.57
CA GLN A 223 26.16 -19.75 -0.22
C GLN A 223 27.68 -19.55 -0.33
N ASP A 224 28.47 -20.50 0.16
CA ASP A 224 29.93 -20.45 0.09
C ASP A 224 30.41 -20.42 -1.38
N TYR A 225 29.81 -21.25 -2.25
CA TYR A 225 30.06 -21.21 -3.71
C TYR A 225 29.70 -19.86 -4.34
N PHE A 226 28.58 -19.25 -3.91
CA PHE A 226 28.20 -17.93 -4.40
C PHE A 226 29.27 -16.92 -3.99
N THR A 227 29.65 -16.85 -2.71
CA THR A 227 30.66 -15.89 -2.24
C THR A 227 32.04 -16.08 -2.88
N ASP A 228 32.51 -17.32 -3.00
CA ASP A 228 33.84 -17.63 -3.55
C ASP A 228 33.94 -17.24 -5.03
N SER A 229 32.85 -17.37 -5.80
CA SER A 229 32.83 -17.00 -7.22
C SER A 229 32.98 -15.50 -7.47
N TYR A 230 32.42 -14.63 -6.62
CA TYR A 230 32.59 -13.18 -6.75
C TYR A 230 33.99 -12.71 -6.38
N PHE A 231 34.61 -13.31 -5.36
CA PHE A 231 35.97 -12.96 -4.94
C PHE A 231 37.05 -13.48 -5.91
N GLN A 232 36.81 -14.57 -6.64
CA GLN A 232 37.72 -15.04 -7.68
C GLN A 232 37.69 -14.15 -8.93
N THR A 233 36.51 -13.74 -9.41
CA THR A 233 36.41 -12.85 -10.59
C THR A 233 36.93 -11.42 -10.36
N GLY A 234 36.95 -10.96 -9.10
CA GLY A 234 37.55 -9.67 -8.74
C GLY A 234 39.09 -9.67 -8.76
N ASN A 235 39.71 -10.85 -8.65
CA ASN A 235 41.17 -10.99 -8.60
C ASN A 235 41.81 -11.10 -10.00
N ASP A 236 41.04 -11.52 -11.02
CA ASP A 236 41.50 -11.60 -12.40
C ASP A 236 41.56 -10.23 -13.12
N PHE A 237 40.97 -9.18 -12.54
CA PHE A 237 40.98 -7.82 -13.10
C PHE A 237 42.17 -6.95 -12.66
N GLN A 238 43.00 -7.40 -11.70
CA GLN A 238 44.14 -6.60 -11.19
C GLN A 238 45.50 -6.94 -11.83
N VAL A 239 45.60 -7.89 -12.77
CA VAL A 239 46.89 -8.32 -13.34
C VAL A 239 47.30 -7.52 -14.60
N VAL A 240 46.49 -6.56 -15.07
CA VAL A 240 46.76 -5.84 -16.34
C VAL A 240 47.33 -4.42 -16.14
N GLU A 241 47.34 -3.84 -14.94
CA GLU A 241 47.78 -2.44 -14.75
C GLU A 241 49.30 -2.25 -14.51
N ASP A 242 50.08 -3.31 -14.32
CA ASP A 242 51.53 -3.19 -14.01
C ASP A 242 52.45 -3.36 -15.26
N SER A 243 51.97 -3.11 -16.48
CA SER A 243 52.79 -3.29 -17.70
C SER A 243 52.61 -2.27 -18.82
N VAL A 244 52.38 -1.00 -18.50
CA VAL A 244 52.54 0.12 -19.46
C VAL A 244 53.36 1.25 -18.86
#